data_AF-A0A7X5N2S6-F1
#
_entry.id   AF-A0A7X5N2S6-F1
#
_cell.length_a   1.000
_cell.length_b   1.000
_cell.length_c   1.000
_cell.angle_alpha   90.00
_cell.angle_beta   90.00
_cell.angle_gamma   90.00
#
_symmetry.space_group_name_H-M   'P 1'
#
loop_
_entity.id
_entity.type
_entity.pdbx_description
1 polymer ?
#
loop_
_entity_poly.entity_id
_entity_poly.type
_entity_poly.pdbx_seq_one_letter_code
_entity_poly.pdbx_strand_id
1 'polypeptide(L)'
;DVVKMLSLGLVHGDLSEYNVLVSPEGPVLIDFPQVVSAAGNNAARDMLLRDVHNLRDCLGRFAPELLDTHYGEEMWALFEKGELRPDSVLTGRFKFDTRRADVRAIRASIEDARQE
;
A
#
# COMPACT_ATOMS: atom_id res chain seq x y z
N ASP A 1 2.04 -8.47 8.95
CA ASP A 1 3.42 -7.92 8.86
C ASP A 1 3.61 -6.77 7.87
N VAL A 2 2.76 -6.63 6.84
CA VAL A 2 2.85 -5.51 5.88
C VAL A 2 2.81 -4.13 6.57
N VAL A 3 1.97 -3.95 7.59
CA VAL A 3 1.94 -2.72 8.43
C VAL A 3 3.30 -2.42 9.06
N LYS A 4 4.00 -3.44 9.58
CA LYS A 4 5.32 -3.28 10.19
C LYS A 4 6.35 -2.89 9.15
N MET A 5 6.35 -3.53 7.97
CA MET A 5 7.23 -3.15 6.86
C MET A 5 7.01 -1.69 6.44
N LEU A 6 5.76 -1.30 6.22
CA LEU A 6 5.43 0.07 5.83
C LEU A 6 5.77 1.08 6.93
N SER A 7 5.60 0.70 8.21
CA SER A 7 6.03 1.53 9.36
C SER A 7 7.55 1.73 9.42
N LEU A 8 8.33 0.83 8.83
CA LEU A 8 9.78 0.97 8.63
C LEU A 8 10.12 1.73 7.33
N GLY A 9 9.13 2.20 6.59
CA GLY A 9 9.31 2.88 5.30
C GLY A 9 9.65 1.93 4.15
N LEU A 10 9.26 0.65 4.25
CA LEU A 10 9.55 -0.38 3.26
C LEU A 10 8.26 -0.92 2.61
N VAL A 11 8.29 -1.09 1.29
CA VAL A 11 7.27 -1.81 0.52
C VAL A 11 7.94 -3.04 -0.10
N HIS A 12 7.29 -4.20 -0.01
CA HIS A 12 7.88 -5.46 -0.48
C HIS A 12 8.09 -5.45 -2.00
N GLY A 13 7.12 -4.96 -2.76
CA GLY A 13 7.22 -4.71 -4.19
C GLY A 13 6.92 -5.90 -5.10
N ASP A 14 6.78 -7.09 -4.52
CA ASP A 14 6.40 -8.33 -5.22
C ASP A 14 5.73 -9.32 -4.26
N LEU A 15 4.87 -8.81 -3.38
CA LEU A 15 4.22 -9.65 -2.38
C LEU A 15 3.03 -10.39 -3.01
N SER A 16 3.02 -11.71 -2.80
CA SER A 16 1.98 -12.63 -3.23
C SER A 16 1.94 -13.84 -2.30
N GLU A 17 0.99 -14.76 -2.49
CA GLU A 17 0.91 -16.01 -1.73
C GLU A 17 2.17 -16.89 -1.85
N TYR A 18 2.97 -16.71 -2.92
CA TYR A 18 4.18 -17.49 -3.14
C TYR A 18 5.35 -17.03 -2.26
N ASN A 19 5.31 -15.78 -1.81
CA ASN A 19 6.35 -15.14 -0.99
C ASN A 19 5.95 -15.07 0.50
N VAL A 20 4.95 -15.86 0.89
CA VAL A 20 4.51 -16.04 2.29
C VAL A 20 4.62 -17.51 2.66
N LEU A 21 5.54 -17.83 3.57
CA LEU A 21 5.65 -19.15 4.17
C LEU A 21 4.75 -19.23 5.40
N VAL A 22 4.16 -20.39 5.67
CA VAL A 22 3.36 -20.61 6.89
C VAL A 22 4.14 -21.51 7.84
N SER A 23 4.50 -20.99 9.02
CA SER A 23 5.11 -21.76 10.10
C SER A 23 4.12 -21.94 11.27
N PRO A 24 4.41 -22.82 12.25
CA PRO A 24 3.60 -22.95 13.45
C PRO A 24 3.43 -21.64 14.26
N GLU A 25 4.38 -20.72 14.13
CA GLU A 25 4.38 -19.41 14.79
C GLU A 25 3.62 -18.33 14.00
N GLY A 26 3.28 -18.60 12.73
CA GLY A 26 2.52 -17.70 11.87
C GLY A 26 3.11 -17.53 10.46
N PRO A 27 2.60 -16.56 9.68
CA PRO A 27 3.13 -16.27 8.36
C PRO A 27 4.51 -15.61 8.43
N VAL A 28 5.40 -15.99 7.51
CA VAL A 28 6.76 -15.46 7.36
C VAL A 28 6.91 -14.93 5.93
N LEU A 29 7.23 -13.63 5.80
CA LEU A 29 7.50 -13.00 4.51
C LEU A 29 8.93 -13.34 4.04
N ILE A 30 9.10 -13.65 2.76
CA ILE A 30 10.39 -13.98 2.14
C ILE A 30 10.57 -13.22 0.82
N ASP A 31 11.74 -13.34 0.19
CA ASP A 31 12.07 -12.76 -1.12
C ASP A 31 12.06 -11.22 -1.16
N PHE A 32 13.09 -10.61 -0.56
CA PHE A 32 13.25 -9.16 -0.41
C PHE A 32 14.08 -8.41 -1.49
N PRO A 33 14.55 -8.97 -2.63
CA PRO A 33 15.39 -8.21 -3.57
C PRO A 33 14.63 -7.06 -4.26
N GLN A 34 13.29 -7.10 -4.29
CA GLN A 34 12.44 -6.07 -4.89
C GLN A 34 11.93 -5.01 -3.90
N VAL A 35 12.41 -5.02 -2.66
CA VAL A 35 11.94 -4.08 -1.63
C VAL A 35 12.37 -2.66 -1.96
N VAL A 36 11.42 -1.73 -1.84
CA VAL A 36 11.63 -0.32 -2.16
C VAL A 36 11.30 0.59 -0.98
N SER A 37 11.90 1.79 -0.98
CA SER A 37 11.58 2.83 -0.02
C SER A 37 10.18 3.40 -0.28
N ALA A 38 9.33 3.40 0.76
CA ALA A 38 7.98 3.97 0.70
C ALA A 38 7.99 5.49 0.45
N ALA A 39 8.99 6.20 0.98
CA ALA A 39 9.13 7.65 0.82
C ALA A 39 10.01 8.03 -0.39
N GLY A 40 10.93 7.15 -0.81
CA GLY A 40 11.91 7.43 -1.86
C GLY A 40 11.56 6.93 -3.25
N ASN A 41 10.50 6.14 -3.42
CA ASN A 41 10.07 5.62 -4.71
C ASN A 41 8.67 6.13 -5.06
N ASN A 42 8.56 6.85 -6.18
CA ASN A 42 7.29 7.41 -6.67
C ASN A 42 6.23 6.33 -6.97
N ALA A 43 6.64 5.09 -7.25
CA ALA A 43 5.75 3.96 -7.48
C ALA A 43 5.39 3.19 -6.20
N ALA A 44 5.93 3.56 -5.02
CA ALA A 44 5.77 2.79 -3.79
C ALA A 44 4.30 2.61 -3.40
N ARG A 45 3.47 3.63 -3.60
CA ARG A 45 2.03 3.56 -3.35
C ARG A 45 1.38 2.43 -4.14
N ASP A 46 1.59 2.44 -5.45
CA ASP A 46 0.95 1.49 -6.35
C ASP A 46 1.50 0.07 -6.15
N MET A 47 2.79 -0.04 -5.81
CA MET A 47 3.42 -1.31 -5.41
C MET A 47 2.79 -1.85 -4.12
N LEU A 48 2.60 -1.02 -3.09
CA LEU A 48 1.94 -1.45 -1.85
C LEU A 48 0.50 -1.91 -2.11
N LEU A 49 -0.26 -1.15 -2.90
CA LEU A 49 -1.63 -1.52 -3.22
C LEU A 49 -1.67 -2.87 -3.95
N ARG A 50 -0.78 -3.09 -4.92
CA ARG A 50 -0.65 -4.37 -5.61
C ARG A 50 -0.33 -5.50 -4.64
N ASP A 51 0.67 -5.33 -3.79
CA ASP A 51 1.09 -6.30 -2.77
C ASP A 51 -0.09 -6.72 -1.89
N VAL A 52 -0.83 -5.75 -1.36
CA VAL A 52 -1.96 -5.99 -0.46
C VAL A 52 -3.17 -6.58 -1.20
N HIS A 53 -3.44 -6.14 -2.44
CA HIS A 53 -4.53 -6.66 -3.25
C HIS A 53 -4.27 -8.10 -3.69
N ASN A 54 -3.02 -8.47 -4.03
CA ASN A 54 -2.66 -9.86 -4.33
C ASN A 54 -2.99 -10.79 -3.17
N LEU A 55 -2.58 -10.40 -1.95
CA LEU A 55 -2.90 -11.17 -0.75
C LEU A 55 -4.41 -11.22 -0.48
N ARG A 56 -5.11 -10.08 -0.62
CA ARG A 56 -6.58 -10.02 -0.47
C ARG A 56 -7.27 -10.98 -1.44
N ASP A 57 -6.90 -10.96 -2.71
CA ASP A 57 -7.55 -11.74 -3.76
C ASP A 57 -7.26 -13.24 -3.59
N CYS A 58 -6.05 -13.61 -3.14
CA CYS A 58 -5.74 -15.00 -2.83
C CYS A 58 -6.51 -15.49 -1.59
N LEU A 59 -6.44 -14.76 -0.48
CA LEU A 59 -7.14 -15.13 0.76
C LEU A 59 -8.67 -15.05 0.61
N GLY A 60 -9.16 -14.15 -0.24
CA GLY A 60 -10.57 -13.99 -0.57
C GLY A 60 -11.22 -15.22 -1.20
N ARG A 61 -10.43 -16.13 -1.78
CA ARG A 61 -10.92 -17.45 -2.23
C ARG A 61 -11.39 -18.33 -1.08
N PHE A 62 -10.89 -18.08 0.14
CA PHE A 62 -11.21 -18.82 1.36
C PHE A 62 -12.06 -18.01 2.35
N ALA A 63 -11.92 -16.69 2.36
CA ALA A 63 -12.67 -15.74 3.18
C ALA A 63 -13.22 -14.60 2.31
N PRO A 64 -14.36 -14.80 1.62
CA PRO A 64 -14.90 -13.87 0.64
C PRO A 64 -15.12 -12.45 1.16
N GLU A 65 -15.37 -12.29 2.45
CA GLU A 65 -15.51 -10.99 3.13
C GLU A 65 -14.27 -10.09 2.99
N LEU A 66 -13.09 -10.67 2.72
CA LEU A 66 -11.87 -9.90 2.49
C LEU A 66 -11.91 -9.12 1.17
N LEU A 67 -12.68 -9.58 0.18
CA LEU A 67 -12.76 -8.94 -1.14
C LEU A 67 -13.37 -7.54 -1.06
N ASP A 68 -14.19 -7.28 -0.05
CA ASP A 68 -14.83 -5.98 0.21
C ASP A 68 -13.95 -5.04 1.06
N THR A 69 -12.71 -5.44 1.39
CA THR A 69 -11.80 -4.65 2.23
C THR A 69 -10.78 -3.86 1.42
N HIS A 70 -10.36 -2.73 2.00
CA HIS A 70 -9.44 -1.74 1.41
C HIS A 70 -8.26 -1.47 2.34
N TYR A 71 -7.61 -2.53 2.83
CA TYR A 71 -6.48 -2.42 3.75
C TYR A 71 -5.30 -1.66 3.15
N GLY A 72 -5.00 -1.85 1.86
CA GLY A 72 -3.86 -1.19 1.22
C GLY A 72 -4.01 0.33 1.22
N GLU A 73 -5.22 0.80 0.89
CA GLU A 73 -5.55 2.22 0.87
C GLU A 73 -5.55 2.83 2.28
N GLU A 74 -6.13 2.11 3.26
CA GLU A 74 -6.12 2.53 4.66
C GLU A 74 -4.69 2.65 5.22
N MET A 75 -3.85 1.64 4.94
CA MET A 75 -2.44 1.63 5.33
C MET A 75 -1.67 2.81 4.74
N TRP A 76 -1.82 3.06 3.44
CA TRP A 76 -1.15 4.18 2.78
C TRP A 76 -1.58 5.52 3.34
N ALA A 77 -2.89 5.72 3.57
CA ALA A 77 -3.40 6.97 4.10
C ALA A 77 -2.93 7.26 5.54
N LEU A 78 -2.76 6.22 6.37
CA LEU A 78 -2.14 6.36 7.69
C LEU A 78 -0.65 6.67 7.56
N PHE A 79 0.05 6.03 6.63
CA PHE A 79 1.48 6.26 6.39
C PHE A 79 1.74 7.70 5.92
N GLU A 80 0.99 8.21 4.94
CA GLU A 80 1.11 9.58 4.42
C GLU A 80 0.89 10.64 5.49
N LYS A 81 0.04 10.36 6.49
CA LYS A 81 -0.21 11.26 7.62
C LYS A 81 0.83 11.14 8.73
N GLY A 82 1.75 10.17 8.66
CA GLY A 82 2.67 9.85 9.75
C GLY A 82 1.99 9.21 10.96
N GLU A 83 0.79 8.64 10.77
CA GLU A 83 -0.04 8.05 11.83
C GLU A 83 0.05 6.51 11.88
N LEU A 84 0.68 5.89 10.88
CA LEU A 84 0.86 4.44 10.85
C LEU A 84 1.86 3.99 11.92
N ARG A 85 1.44 3.05 12.75
CA ARG A 85 2.24 2.42 13.81
C ARG A 85 2.33 0.91 13.56
N PRO A 86 3.37 0.23 14.04
CA PRO A 86 3.50 -1.23 13.89
C PRO A 86 2.33 -2.03 14.47
N ASP A 87 1.62 -1.46 15.44
CA ASP A 87 0.45 -1.99 16.14
C ASP A 87 -0.88 -1.34 15.69
N SER A 88 -0.87 -0.54 14.63
CA SER A 88 -2.10 0.08 14.08
C SER A 88 -3.14 -0.98 13.75
N VAL A 89 -4.31 -0.86 14.38
CA VAL A 89 -5.47 -1.70 14.08
C VAL A 89 -6.19 -1.13 12.86
N LEU A 90 -6.17 -1.89 11.77
CA LEU A 90 -6.85 -1.53 10.54
C LEU A 90 -8.32 -1.96 10.58
N THR A 91 -9.18 -1.16 9.96
CA THR A 91 -10.63 -1.41 9.88
C THR A 91 -11.05 -2.13 8.61
N GLY A 92 -10.17 -2.15 7.59
CA GLY A 92 -10.47 -2.66 6.26
C GLY A 92 -11.40 -1.75 5.47
N ARG A 93 -11.78 -0.58 6.01
CA ARG A 93 -12.69 0.38 5.36
C ARG A 93 -11.92 1.60 4.92
N PHE A 94 -12.12 1.98 3.66
CA PHE A 94 -11.51 3.18 3.11
C PHE A 94 -12.53 4.03 2.36
N LYS A 95 -12.51 5.34 2.59
CA LYS A 95 -13.34 6.29 1.84
C LYS A 95 -12.51 6.86 0.70
N PHE A 96 -12.80 6.41 -0.52
CA PHE A 96 -12.18 6.95 -1.72
C PHE A 96 -12.57 8.42 -1.91
N ASP A 97 -11.58 9.27 -2.16
CA ASP A 97 -11.82 10.61 -2.62
C ASP A 97 -12.25 10.56 -4.09
N THR A 98 -13.52 10.83 -4.35
CA THR A 98 -14.11 10.83 -5.69
C THR A 98 -14.03 12.19 -6.37
N ARG A 99 -13.38 13.19 -5.76
CA ARG A 99 -13.16 14.48 -6.38
C ARG A 99 -12.28 14.30 -7.62
N ARG A 100 -12.76 14.77 -8.78
CA ARG A 100 -11.95 14.86 -9.99
C ARG A 100 -10.75 15.76 -9.70
N ALA A 101 -9.54 15.21 -9.86
CA ALA A 101 -8.32 16.02 -9.84
C ALA A 101 -8.43 17.12 -10.92
N ASP A 102 -8.22 18.37 -10.52
CA ASP A 102 -8.20 19.49 -11.46
C ASP A 102 -6.86 19.50 -12.21
N VAL A 103 -6.80 18.70 -13.27
CA VAL A 103 -5.67 18.63 -14.19
C VAL A 103 -5.34 19.98 -14.84
N ARG A 104 -6.26 20.96 -14.85
CA ARG A 104 -5.95 22.30 -15.38
C ARG A 104 -5.07 23.10 -14.44
N ALA A 105 -5.28 22.98 -13.13
CA ALA A 105 -4.45 23.64 -12.13
C ALA A 105 -3.00 23.14 -12.17
N ILE A 106 -2.80 21.82 -12.32
CA ILE A 106 -1.46 21.22 -12.43
C ILE A 106 -0.74 21.71 -13.69
N ARG A 107 -1.45 21.78 -14.83
CA ARG A 107 -0.85 22.23 -16.10
C ARG A 107 -0.44 23.71 -16.04
N ALA A 108 -1.27 24.56 -15.42
CA ALA A 108 -0.96 25.97 -15.24
C ALA A 108 0.31 26.21 -14.41
N SER A 109 0.49 25.47 -13.30
CA SER A 109 1.72 25.57 -12.48
C SER A 109 2.98 25.12 -13.21
N ILE A 110 2.90 24.13 -14.10
CA ILE A 110 4.03 23.67 -14.91
C ILE A 110 4.39 24.69 -15.99
N GLU A 111 3.39 25.34 -16.59
CA GLU A 111 3.60 26.37 -17.61
C GLU A 111 4.21 27.65 -17.03
N ASP A 112 3.77 28.08 -15.84
CA ASP A 112 4.34 29.25 -15.14
C ASP A 112 5.81 29.03 -14.76
N ALA A 113 6.16 27.84 -14.23
CA ALA A 113 7.54 27.49 -13.88
C ALA A 113 8.48 27.36 -15.09
N ARG A 114 7.94 27.35 -16.32
CA ARG A 114 8.72 27.28 -17.57
C ARG A 114 8.92 28.66 -18.22
N GLN A 115 8.29 29.70 -17.67
CA GLN A 115 8.39 31.09 -18.14
C GLN A 115 9.22 31.99 -17.21
N GLU A 116 9.74 31.47 -16.10
CA GLU A 116 10.85 32.04 -15.33
C GLU A 116 12.20 31.44 -15.78
#